data_AF-A0A7W1AVJ0-F1
#
_entry.id   AF-A0A7W1AVJ0-F1
#
_cell.length_a   1.000
_cell.length_b   1.000
_cell.length_c   1.000
_cell.angle_alpha   90.00
_cell.angle_beta   90.00
_cell.angle_gamma   90.00
#
_symmetry.space_group_name_H-M   'P 1'
#
loop_
_entity.id
_entity.type
_entity.pdbx_description
1 polymer ?
#
loop_
_entity_poly.entity_id
_entity_poly.type
_entity_poly.pdbx_seq_one_letter_code
_entity_poly.pdbx_strand_id
1 'polypeptide(L)' 'MPDRPAALEDQILTAFKRALAEGRSDVAEHLLRALEALQPHPTQGSSVADAYRAIVAMAKRSRHAR' A
#
# COMPACT_ATOMS: atom_id res chain seq x y z
N MET A 1 -9.77 21.88 13.33
CA MET A 1 -9.82 20.41 13.20
C MET A 1 -8.43 19.95 12.83
N PRO A 2 -7.76 19.02 13.53
CA PRO A 2 -6.49 18.53 13.01
C PRO A 2 -6.84 17.67 11.79
N ASP A 3 -6.44 18.13 10.61
CA ASP A 3 -6.40 17.31 9.40
C ASP A 3 -5.53 16.10 9.71
N ARG A 4 -6.20 14.96 9.92
CA ARG A 4 -5.63 13.78 10.54
C ARG A 4 -4.66 13.10 9.57
N PRO A 5 -3.48 12.65 10.04
CA PRO A 5 -2.51 11.90 9.23
C PRO A 5 -3.18 10.80 8.40
N ALA A 6 -4.12 10.03 8.97
CA ALA A 6 -4.87 8.97 8.28
C ALA A 6 -5.42 9.33 6.88
N ALA A 7 -5.81 10.58 6.62
CA ALA A 7 -6.32 10.98 5.31
C ALA A 7 -5.25 10.87 4.19
N LEU A 8 -3.97 11.15 4.48
CA LEU A 8 -2.89 11.05 3.51
C LEU A 8 -2.44 9.59 3.33
N GLU A 9 -2.22 8.87 4.42
CA GLU A 9 -1.91 7.43 4.41
C GLU A 9 -2.97 6.63 3.61
N ASP A 10 -4.25 6.91 3.80
CA ASP A 10 -5.35 6.25 3.10
C ASP A 10 -5.37 6.59 1.59
N GLN A 11 -5.05 7.84 1.23
CA GLN A 11 -4.92 8.26 -0.16
C GLN A 11 -3.74 7.57 -0.85
N ILE A 12 -2.59 7.52 -0.17
CA ILE A 12 -1.39 6.84 -0.69
C ILE A 12 -1.66 5.34 -0.82
N LEU A 13 -2.30 4.71 0.18
CA LEU A 13 -2.69 3.29 0.11
C LEU A 13 -3.65 3.01 -1.04
N THR A 14 -4.59 3.91 -1.30
CA THR A 14 -5.52 3.81 -2.43
C THR A 14 -4.77 3.89 -3.77
N ALA A 15 -3.88 4.86 -3.92
CA ALA A 15 -3.03 4.99 -5.11
C ALA A 15 -2.11 3.77 -5.30
N PHE A 16 -1.55 3.26 -4.20
CA PHE A 16 -0.70 2.06 -4.19
C PHE A 16 -1.46 0.83 -4.70
N LYS A 17 -2.67 0.59 -4.18
CA LYS A 17 -3.51 -0.54 -4.61
C LYS A 17 -3.84 -0.45 -6.11
N ARG A 18 -4.06 0.74 -6.65
CA ARG A 18 -4.29 0.97 -8.08
C ARG A 18 -3.03 0.69 -8.91
N ALA A 19 -1.89 1.29 -8.54
CA ALA A 19 -0.62 1.05 -9.23
C ALA A 19 -0.24 -0.44 -9.26
N LEU A 20 -0.46 -1.14 -8.15
CA LEU A 20 -0.24 -2.58 -8.05
C LEU A 20 -1.17 -3.36 -8.99
N ALA A 21 -2.45 -2.97 -9.10
CA ALA A 21 -3.42 -3.58 -10.02
C ALA A 21 -3.11 -3.32 -11.49
N GLU A 22 -2.56 -2.15 -11.81
CA GLU A 22 -2.13 -1.75 -13.16
C GLU A 22 -0.76 -2.34 -13.56
N GLY A 23 -0.08 -3.08 -12.66
CA GLY A 23 1.26 -3.62 -12.92
C GLY A 23 2.37 -2.56 -12.95
N ARG A 24 2.10 -1.34 -12.45
CA ARG A 24 3.05 -0.23 -12.37
C ARG A 24 3.94 -0.36 -11.14
N SER A 25 4.88 -1.29 -11.21
CA SER A 25 5.73 -1.68 -10.07
C SER A 25 6.60 -0.55 -9.54
N ASP A 26 7.09 0.33 -10.41
CA ASP A 26 7.88 1.52 -10.07
C ASP A 26 7.11 2.51 -9.18
N VAL A 27 5.87 2.81 -9.57
CA VAL A 27 4.96 3.69 -8.82
C VAL A 27 4.53 3.02 -7.51
N ALA A 28 4.19 1.73 -7.55
CA ALA A 28 3.80 0.98 -6.36
C ALA A 28 4.94 0.94 -5.33
N GLU A 29 6.18 0.73 -5.76
CA GLU A 29 7.35 0.76 -4.86
C GLU A 29 7.55 2.14 -4.22
N HIS A 30 7.44 3.22 -5.01
CA HIS A 30 7.58 4.57 -4.48
C HIS A 30 6.52 4.90 -3.43
N LEU A 31 5.26 4.53 -3.70
CA LEU A 31 4.15 4.76 -2.77
C LEU A 31 4.27 3.90 -1.50
N LEU A 32 4.80 2.67 -1.61
CA LEU A 32 5.06 1.83 -0.45
C LEU A 32 6.11 2.47 0.48
N ARG A 33 7.23 2.95 -0.09
CA ARG A 33 8.28 3.64 0.69
C ARG A 33 7.74 4.90 1.36
N ALA A 34 6.84 5.63 0.72
CA ALA A 34 6.18 6.79 1.32
C ALA A 34 5.33 6.38 2.55
N LEU A 35 4.57 5.28 2.46
CA LEU A 35 3.81 4.77 3.60
C LEU A 35 4.73 4.35 4.77
N GLU A 36 5.85 3.69 4.47
CA GLU A 36 6.83 3.28 5.47
C GLU A 36 7.50 4.48 6.17
N ALA A 37 7.77 5.55 5.42
CA ALA A 37 8.31 6.79 5.97
C ALA A 37 7.31 7.53 6.88
N LEU A 38 6.02 7.50 6.54
CA LEU A 38 4.95 8.09 7.36
C LEU A 38 4.64 7.26 8.60
N GLN A 39 4.88 5.94 8.56
CA GLN A 39 4.56 5.00 9.64
C GLN A 39 5.79 4.16 10.03
N PRO A 40 6.80 4.76 10.71
CA PRO A 40 8.04 4.06 11.08
C PRO A 40 7.82 2.91 12.07
N HIS A 41 6.69 2.91 12.80
CA HIS A 41 6.27 1.83 13.69
C HIS A 41 4.89 1.30 13.27
N PRO A 42 4.83 0.50 12.19
CA PRO A 42 3.55 0.03 11.67
C PRO A 42 2.92 -0.96 12.64
N THR A 43 1.68 -0.67 13.06
CA THR A 43 0.86 -1.58 13.86
C THR A 43 -0.06 -2.43 12.97
N GLN A 44 -0.64 -3.48 13.55
CA GLN A 44 -1.75 -4.17 12.87
C GLN A 44 -2.90 -3.19 12.62
N GLY A 45 -3.39 -3.16 11.37
CA GLY A 45 -4.40 -2.19 10.93
C GLY A 45 -3.84 -0.88 10.36
N SER A 46 -2.52 -0.70 10.34
CA SER A 46 -1.89 0.41 9.62
C SER A 46 -1.98 0.27 8.10
N SER A 47 -1.88 1.40 7.39
CA SER A 47 -1.89 1.43 5.94
C SER A 47 -0.70 0.67 5.32
N VAL A 48 0.47 0.70 5.97
CA VAL A 48 1.63 -0.14 5.62
C VAL A 48 1.28 -1.62 5.71
N ALA A 49 0.66 -2.06 6.81
CA ALA A 49 0.26 -3.46 6.95
C ALA A 49 -0.77 -3.88 5.87
N ASP A 50 -1.66 -2.98 5.47
CA ASP A 50 -2.58 -3.19 4.34
C ASP A 50 -1.88 -3.26 2.98
N ALA A 51 -0.86 -2.42 2.76
CA ALA A 51 -0.07 -2.45 1.54
C ALA A 51 0.64 -3.80 1.37
N TYR A 52 1.30 -4.29 2.42
CA TYR A 52 1.93 -5.62 2.42
C TYR A 52 0.92 -6.75 2.17
N ARG A 53 -0.28 -6.69 2.77
CA ARG A 53 -1.36 -7.66 2.49
C ARG A 53 -1.75 -7.66 1.02
N ALA A 54 -1.84 -6.49 0.39
CA ALA A 54 -2.20 -6.37 -1.03
C ALA A 54 -1.15 -7.02 -1.95
N ILE A 55 0.15 -6.89 -1.64
CA ILE A 55 1.24 -7.56 -2.37
C ILE A 55 1.07 -9.08 -2.31
N VAL A 56 0.90 -9.63 -1.11
CA VAL A 56 0.73 -11.08 -0.92
C VAL A 56 -0.52 -11.59 -1.65
N ALA A 57 -1.62 -10.84 -1.61
CA ALA A 57 -2.84 -11.19 -2.32
C ALA A 57 -2.62 -11.17 -3.85
N MET A 58 -1.91 -10.19 -4.38
CA MET A 58 -1.58 -10.13 -5.81
C MET A 58 -0.71 -11.32 -6.25
N ALA A 59 0.36 -11.61 -5.50
CA ALA A 59 1.23 -12.74 -5.78
C ALA A 59 0.50 -14.10 -5.72
N LYS A 60 -0.53 -14.23 -4.88
CA LYS A 60 -1.43 -15.39 -4.89
C LYS A 60 -2.25 -15.45 -6.18
N ARG A 61 -2.86 -14.34 -6.62
CA ARG A 61 -3.65 -14.29 -7.86
C ARG A 61 -2.84 -14.64 -9.10
N SER A 62 -1.64 -14.07 -9.24
CA SER A 62 -0.77 -14.35 -10.40
C SER A 62 -0.35 -15.81 -10.49
N ARG A 63 -0.31 -16.53 -9.36
CA ARG A 63 -0.01 -17.98 -9.31
C ARG A 63 -1.20 -18.88 -9.64
N HIS A 64 -2.43 -18.41 -9.42
CA HIS A 64 -3.64 -19.16 -9.78
C HIS A 64 -4.09 -18.94 -11.23
N ALA A 65 -3.58 -17.90 -11.89
CA ALA A 65 -3.85 -17.60 -13.28
C ALA A 65 -2.88 -18.28 -14.27
N ARG A 66 -2.01 -19.18 -13.78
CA ARG A 66 -0.94 -19.85 -14.52
C ARG A 66 -1.10 -21.36 -14.38
#